data_AF-A0A538EAS5-F1
#
_entry.id   AF-A0A538EAS5-F1
#
_cell.length_a   1.000
_cell.length_b   1.000
_cell.length_c   1.000
_cell.angle_alpha   90.00
_cell.angle_beta   90.00
_cell.angle_gamma   90.00
#
_symmetry.space_group_name_H-M   'P 1'
#
loop_
_entity.id
_entity.type
_entity.pdbx_description
1 polymer ?
#
loop_
_entity_poly.entity_id
_entity_poly.type
_entity_poly.pdbx_seq_one_letter_code
_entity_poly.pdbx_strand_id
1 'polypeptide(L)'
;MVFDLSRIESLLDLLGMPQRAYPSIHLTGTNGKTSTARMIDALLRAHGLRTGRYTSPHLETVRERIAIEGQSIDEDRFVAVYDEVAPVAELVDRDSGEALTYFDLTTALAFAAFADAPVDV
;
A
#
# COMPACT_ATOMS: atom_id res chain seq x y z
N MET A 1 -11.22 18.61 -12.34
CA MET A 1 -10.35 17.56 -11.77
C MET A 1 -11.18 16.30 -11.79
N VAL A 2 -10.86 15.35 -12.66
CA VAL A 2 -11.59 14.07 -12.72
C VAL A 2 -10.87 13.14 -11.76
N PHE A 3 -11.59 12.71 -10.72
CA PHE A 3 -11.11 11.69 -9.79
C PHE A 3 -11.55 10.35 -10.37
N ASP A 4 -10.61 9.64 -10.98
CA ASP A 4 -10.85 8.35 -11.60
C ASP A 4 -10.02 7.28 -10.90
N LEU A 5 -10.70 6.23 -10.43
CA LEU A 5 -10.09 5.07 -9.78
C LEU A 5 -9.97 3.88 -10.74
N SER A 6 -10.50 3.97 -11.96
CA SER A 6 -10.62 2.84 -12.90
C SER A 6 -9.30 2.11 -13.14
N ARG A 7 -8.19 2.84 -13.22
CA ARG A 7 -6.84 2.26 -13.43
C ARG A 7 -6.35 1.49 -12.22
N ILE A 8 -6.43 2.07 -11.02
CA ILE A 8 -6.00 1.36 -9.80
C ILE A 8 -6.94 0.19 -9.49
N GLU A 9 -8.24 0.32 -9.77
CA GLU A 9 -9.19 -0.79 -9.68
C GLU A 9 -8.82 -1.92 -10.65
N SER A 10 -8.51 -1.61 -11.90
CA SER A 10 -8.07 -2.60 -12.90
C SER A 10 -6.78 -3.32 -12.48
N LEU A 11 -5.79 -2.58 -11.96
CA LEU A 11 -4.57 -3.16 -11.43
C LEU A 11 -4.85 -4.11 -10.26
N LEU A 12 -5.65 -3.67 -9.29
CA LEU A 12 -5.97 -4.48 -8.10
C LEU A 12 -6.80 -5.71 -8.45
N ASP A 13 -7.68 -5.63 -9.45
CA ASP A 13 -8.44 -6.79 -9.94
C ASP A 13 -7.51 -7.85 -10.54
N LEU A 14 -6.54 -7.43 -11.36
CA LEU A 14 -5.54 -8.33 -11.95
C LEU A 14 -4.59 -8.94 -10.90
N LEU A 15 -4.32 -8.22 -9.81
CA LEU A 15 -3.55 -8.71 -8.66
C LEU A 15 -4.35 -9.63 -7.73
N GLY A 16 -5.62 -9.94 -8.04
CA GLY A 16 -6.45 -10.81 -7.21
C GLY A 16 -7.06 -10.13 -5.98
N MET A 17 -7.22 -8.80 -6.03
CA MET A 17 -7.83 -7.97 -5.00
C MET A 17 -7.11 -8.03 -3.63
N PRO A 18 -5.79 -7.79 -3.54
CA PRO A 18 -5.03 -7.90 -2.29
C PRO A 18 -5.54 -6.96 -1.19
N GLN A 19 -6.13 -5.82 -1.56
CA GLN A 19 -6.78 -4.87 -0.65
C GLN A 19 -8.01 -5.43 0.07
N ARG A 20 -8.50 -6.62 -0.30
CA ARG A 20 -9.64 -7.30 0.33
C ARG A 20 -9.22 -8.49 1.21
N ALA A 21 -7.92 -8.78 1.30
CA ALA A 21 -7.39 -9.93 2.04
C ALA A 21 -7.39 -9.71 3.57
N TYR A 22 -7.51 -8.47 4.03
CA TYR A 22 -7.48 -8.06 5.43
C TYR A 22 -8.44 -6.88 5.68
N PRO A 23 -8.93 -6.68 6.92
CA PRO A 23 -9.65 -5.47 7.29
C PRO A 23 -8.70 -4.25 7.25
N SER A 24 -9.24 -3.03 7.17
CA SER A 24 -8.42 -1.82 7.12
C SER A 24 -9.03 -0.67 7.90
N ILE A 25 -8.16 0.17 8.47
CA ILE A 25 -8.53 1.46 9.06
C ILE A 25 -8.13 2.56 8.08
N HIS A 26 -9.12 3.23 7.47
CA HIS A 26 -8.86 4.30 6.51
C HIS A 26 -8.86 5.67 7.21
N LEU A 27 -7.74 6.38 7.13
CA LEU A 27 -7.55 7.70 7.73
C LEU A 27 -7.49 8.81 6.69
N THR A 28 -8.29 9.86 6.89
CA THR A 28 -8.27 11.10 6.11
C THR A 28 -8.21 12.32 7.03
N GLY A 29 -8.08 13.51 6.46
CA GLY A 29 -8.01 14.79 7.18
C GLY A 29 -6.86 15.68 6.72
N THR A 30 -6.84 16.94 7.16
CA THR A 30 -5.83 17.92 6.71
C THR A 30 -4.50 17.69 7.41
N ASN A 31 -4.51 17.57 8.75
CA ASN A 31 -3.32 17.47 9.59
C ASN A 31 -3.40 16.24 10.50
N GLY A 32 -2.24 15.76 10.97
CA GLY A 32 -2.15 14.70 11.98
C GLY A 32 -2.31 13.26 11.47
N LYS A 33 -2.66 13.03 10.20
CA LYS A 33 -2.88 11.69 9.63
C LYS A 33 -1.75 10.69 9.93
N THR A 34 -0.50 11.06 9.61
CA THR A 34 0.66 10.18 9.82
C THR A 34 0.87 9.89 11.31
N SER A 35 0.73 10.90 12.17
CA SER A 35 0.84 10.72 13.63
C SER A 35 -0.24 9.78 14.15
N THR A 36 -1.50 9.99 13.75
CA THR A 36 -2.63 9.15 14.13
C THR A 36 -2.46 7.72 13.62
N ALA A 37 -2.04 7.54 12.36
CA ALA A 37 -1.78 6.21 11.79
C ALA A 37 -0.72 5.44 12.60
N ARG A 38 0.36 6.12 13.01
CA ARG A 38 1.42 5.52 13.85
C ARG A 38 0.93 5.19 15.27
N MET A 39 0.05 6.01 15.84
CA MET A 39 -0.57 5.74 17.14
C MET A 39 -1.48 4.49 17.07
N ILE A 40 -2.32 4.41 16.04
CA ILE A 40 -3.19 3.24 15.81
C ILE A 40 -2.36 1.97 15.63
N ASP A 41 -1.35 2.01 14.75
CA ASP A 41 -0.41 0.91 14.54
C ASP A 41 0.26 0.45 15.86
N ALA A 42 0.76 1.39 16.67
CA ALA A 42 1.38 1.06 17.95
C ALA A 42 0.41 0.42 18.95
N LEU A 43 -0.83 0.91 19.04
CA LEU A 43 -1.85 0.35 19.93
C LEU A 43 -2.24 -1.06 19.50
N LEU A 44 -2.49 -1.29 18.20
CA LEU A 44 -2.90 -2.60 17.69
C LEU A 44 -1.79 -3.65 17.87
N ARG A 45 -0.52 -3.28 17.62
CA ARG A 45 0.61 -4.16 17.91
C ARG A 45 0.76 -4.47 19.40
N ALA A 46 0.51 -3.50 20.28
CA ALA A 46 0.50 -3.74 21.73
C ALA A 46 -0.58 -4.74 22.15
N HIS A 47 -1.62 -4.93 21.33
CA HIS A 47 -2.65 -5.95 21.48
C HIS A 47 -2.32 -7.27 20.75
N GLY A 48 -1.11 -7.44 20.21
CA GLY A 48 -0.65 -8.67 19.58
C GLY A 48 -1.10 -8.87 18.14
N LEU A 49 -1.61 -7.83 17.48
CA LEU A 49 -1.97 -7.88 16.06
C LEU A 49 -0.76 -7.59 15.17
N ARG A 50 -0.66 -8.31 14.06
CA ARG A 50 0.28 -8.06 12.98
C ARG A 50 -0.25 -6.94 12.10
N THR A 51 0.30 -5.74 12.20
CA THR A 51 -0.21 -4.56 11.48
C THR A 51 0.50 -4.32 10.14
N GLY A 52 -0.26 -3.87 9.16
CA GLY A 52 0.22 -3.17 7.97
C GLY A 52 -0.06 -1.66 8.09
N ARG A 53 0.90 -0.80 7.74
CA ARG A 53 0.66 0.65 7.72
C ARG A 53 1.20 1.29 6.46
N TYR A 54 0.30 1.95 5.73
CA TYR A 54 0.62 2.77 4.58
C TYR A 54 0.51 4.27 4.91
N THR A 55 1.59 5.03 4.71
CA THR A 55 1.62 6.49 4.97
C THR A 55 2.35 7.27 3.87
N SER A 56 2.01 8.55 3.71
CA SER A 56 2.63 9.43 2.73
C SER A 56 2.70 10.89 3.21
N PRO A 57 3.69 11.69 2.76
CA PRO A 57 4.89 11.26 2.02
C PRO A 57 5.90 10.53 2.93
N HIS A 58 6.94 9.94 2.34
CA HIS A 58 8.14 9.53 3.09
C HIS A 58 9.08 10.72 3.32
N LEU A 59 10.04 10.56 4.24
CA LEU A 59 11.08 11.56 4.51
C LEU A 59 12.40 11.25 3.80
N GLU A 60 12.92 10.03 3.90
CA GLU A 60 14.24 9.67 3.35
C GLU A 60 14.12 8.58 2.28
N THR A 61 13.33 7.54 2.53
CA THR A 61 13.18 6.40 1.61
C THR A 61 11.72 6.04 1.35
N VAL A 62 11.42 5.65 0.10
CA VAL A 62 10.08 5.20 -0.31
C VAL A 62 9.56 4.04 0.55
N ARG A 63 10.46 3.22 1.11
CA ARG A 63 10.13 2.10 2.00
C ARG A 63 9.41 2.56 3.26
N GLU A 64 9.63 3.78 3.74
CA GLU A 64 8.89 4.35 4.89
C GLU A 64 7.39 4.44 4.65
N ARG A 65 6.96 4.43 3.38
CA ARG A 65 5.54 4.42 3.04
C ARG A 65 4.88 3.12 3.45
N ILE A 66 5.59 1.99 3.46
CA ILE A 66 5.04 0.65 3.69
C ILE A 66 5.72 0.06 4.91
N ALA A 67 4.98 -0.05 6.02
CA ALA A 67 5.48 -0.65 7.25
C ALA A 67 4.69 -1.91 7.61
N ILE A 68 5.39 -2.94 8.07
CA ILE A 68 4.84 -4.18 8.63
C ILE A 68 5.37 -4.31 10.05
N GLU A 69 4.48 -4.57 11.00
CA GLU A 69 4.82 -4.68 12.43
C GLU A 69 5.58 -3.45 12.97
N GLY A 70 5.22 -2.27 12.45
CA GLY A 70 5.78 -0.99 12.84
C GLY A 70 7.15 -0.66 12.23
N GLN A 71 7.74 -1.57 11.44
CA GLN A 71 9.01 -1.35 10.73
C GLN A 71 8.78 -1.16 9.24
N SER A 72 9.53 -0.25 8.62
CA SER A 72 9.52 -0.13 7.15
C SER A 72 9.97 -1.45 6.55
N ILE A 73 9.38 -1.87 5.44
CA ILE A 73 9.84 -3.07 4.75
C ILE A 73 11.31 -2.93 4.32
N ASP A 74 12.04 -4.05 4.34
CA ASP A 74 13.41 -4.10 3.86
C ASP A 74 13.49 -3.99 2.33
N GLU A 75 14.71 -3.86 1.81
CA GLU A 75 14.94 -3.66 0.37
C GLU A 75 14.58 -4.89 -0.45
N ASP A 76 14.93 -6.08 0.02
CA ASP A 76 14.64 -7.33 -0.68
C ASP A 76 13.13 -7.55 -0.80
N ARG A 77 12.38 -7.28 0.28
CA ARG A 77 10.93 -7.35 0.28
C ARG A 77 10.30 -6.29 -0.60
N PHE A 78 10.82 -5.07 -0.59
CA PHE A 78 10.32 -4.00 -1.47
C PHE A 78 10.50 -4.39 -2.94
N VAL A 79 11.68 -4.89 -3.31
CA VAL A 79 11.99 -5.35 -4.67
C VAL A 79 11.10 -6.54 -5.05
N ALA A 80 10.95 -7.53 -4.18
CA ALA A 80 10.11 -8.69 -4.46
C ALA A 80 8.65 -8.32 -4.77
N VAL A 81 8.05 -7.42 -3.98
CA VAL A 81 6.68 -6.95 -4.22
C VAL A 81 6.61 -6.08 -5.49
N TYR A 82 7.67 -5.30 -5.76
CA TYR A 82 7.76 -4.53 -7.00
C TYR A 82 7.80 -5.43 -8.24
N ASP A 83 8.61 -6.49 -8.21
CA ASP A 83 8.75 -7.45 -9.32
C ASP A 83 7.45 -8.22 -9.60
N GLU A 84 6.57 -8.35 -8.60
CA GLU A 84 5.22 -8.89 -8.76
C GLU A 84 4.26 -7.88 -9.38
N VAL A 85 4.24 -6.64 -8.87
CA VAL A 85 3.23 -5.64 -9.24
C VAL A 85 3.56 -4.92 -10.55
N ALA A 86 4.84 -4.64 -10.82
CA ALA A 86 5.26 -3.83 -11.96
C ALA A 86 4.84 -4.42 -13.32
N PRO A 87 4.98 -5.73 -13.59
CA PRO A 87 4.54 -6.31 -14.87
C PRO A 87 3.03 -6.17 -15.11
N VAL A 88 2.22 -6.23 -14.03
CA VAL A 88 0.76 -6.06 -14.12
C VAL A 88 0.40 -4.60 -14.32
N ALA A 89 1.12 -3.67 -13.67
CA ALA A 89 0.97 -2.24 -13.90
C ALA A 89 1.28 -1.86 -15.36
N GLU A 90 2.36 -2.40 -15.94
CA GLU A 90 2.72 -2.19 -17.35
C GLU A 90 1.65 -2.71 -18.33
N LEU A 91 0.92 -3.77 -17.97
CA LEU A 91 -0.21 -4.26 -18.75
C LEU A 91 -1.37 -3.25 -18.71
N VAL A 92 -1.72 -2.74 -17.52
CA VAL A 92 -2.79 -1.75 -17.35
C VAL A 92 -2.48 -0.44 -18.07
N ASP A 93 -1.23 0.04 -18.00
CA ASP A 93 -0.79 1.25 -18.70
C ASP A 93 -0.96 1.12 -20.21
N ARG A 94 -0.63 -0.05 -20.76
CA ARG A 94 -0.76 -0.35 -22.19
C ARG A 94 -2.22 -0.41 -22.64
N ASP A 95 -3.07 -1.07 -21.87
CA ASP A 95 -4.48 -1.30 -22.22
C ASP A 95 -5.31 -0.02 -22.06
N SER A 96 -4.99 0.83 -21.08
CA SER A 96 -5.69 2.10 -20.85
C SER A 96 -5.16 3.26 -21.70
N GLY A 97 -3.91 3.16 -22.21
CA GLY A 97 -3.24 4.24 -22.96
C GLY A 97 -2.77 5.40 -22.08
N GLU A 98 -2.88 5.28 -20.76
CA GLU A 98 -2.42 6.26 -19.76
C GLU A 98 -1.66 5.55 -18.65
N ALA A 99 -0.55 6.13 -18.22
CA ALA A 99 0.23 5.56 -17.12
C ALA A 99 -0.47 5.71 -15.76
N LEU A 100 -0.40 4.68 -14.94
CA LEU A 100 -0.68 4.73 -13.51
C LEU A 100 0.14 5.83 -12.85
N THR A 101 -0.47 6.52 -11.89
CA THR A 101 0.27 7.52 -11.14
C THR A 101 1.26 6.86 -10.18
N TYR A 102 2.27 7.62 -9.75
CA TYR A 102 3.16 7.19 -8.68
C TYR A 102 2.38 6.73 -7.43
N PHE A 103 1.29 7.43 -7.10
CA PHE A 103 0.49 7.10 -5.93
C PHE A 103 -0.32 5.81 -6.12
N ASP A 104 -0.84 5.54 -7.33
CA ASP A 104 -1.50 4.27 -7.66
C ASP A 104 -0.54 3.11 -7.45
N LEU A 105 0.67 3.21 -8.03
CA LEU A 105 1.69 2.16 -7.91
C LEU A 105 2.10 1.94 -6.45
N THR A 106 2.44 3.00 -5.70
CA THR A 106 2.85 2.82 -4.29
C THR A 106 1.72 2.29 -3.41
N THR A 107 0.47 2.57 -3.76
CA THR A 107 -0.70 2.04 -3.05
C THR A 107 -0.91 0.56 -3.36
N ALA A 108 -0.78 0.14 -4.63
CA ALA A 108 -0.84 -1.27 -5.01
C ALA A 108 0.27 -2.09 -4.35
N LEU A 109 1.51 -1.57 -4.33
CA LEU A 109 2.63 -2.21 -3.63
C LEU A 109 2.35 -2.39 -2.14
N ALA A 110 1.77 -1.38 -1.47
CA ALA A 110 1.39 -1.51 -0.07
C ALA A 110 0.34 -2.61 0.13
N PHE A 111 -0.69 -2.65 -0.72
CA PHE A 111 -1.74 -3.65 -0.60
C PHE A 111 -1.22 -5.08 -0.80
N ALA A 112 -0.37 -5.29 -1.82
CA ALA A 112 0.27 -6.58 -2.09
C ALA A 112 1.20 -6.98 -0.93
N ALA A 113 2.07 -6.09 -0.46
CA ALA A 113 2.99 -6.37 0.64
C ALA A 113 2.29 -6.83 1.92
N PHE A 114 1.12 -6.25 2.22
CA PHE A 114 0.31 -6.62 3.38
C PHE A 114 -0.41 -7.97 3.21
N ALA A 115 -0.88 -8.27 1.99
CA ALA A 115 -1.50 -9.56 1.68
C ALA A 115 -0.48 -10.70 1.77
N ASP A 116 0.73 -10.49 1.24
CA ASP A 116 1.82 -11.46 1.28
C ASP A 116 2.39 -11.65 2.69
N ALA A 117 2.27 -10.64 3.55
CA ALA A 117 2.73 -10.67 4.93
C ALA A 117 1.60 -11.02 5.91
N PRO A 118 0.59 -11.77 5.49
CA PRO A 118 -0.79 -11.77 6.01
C PRO A 118 -1.00 -10.94 7.29
N VAL A 119 -1.22 -9.64 7.13
CA VAL A 119 -1.51 -8.73 8.25
C VAL A 119 -2.92 -8.95 8.78
N ASP A 120 -3.13 -8.66 10.05
CA ASP A 120 -4.45 -8.70 10.69
C ASP A 120 -5.28 -7.44 10.38
N VAL A 121 -4.64 -6.29 10.11
CA VAL A 121 -5.26 -4.97 9.86
C VAL A 121 -4.28 -3.93 9.30
#